data_AF-A0A016VH42-F1
#
_entry.id   AF-A0A016VH42-F1
#
_cell.length_a   1.000
_cell.length_b   1.000
_cell.length_c   1.000
_cell.angle_alpha   90.00
_cell.angle_beta   90.00
_cell.angle_gamma   90.00
#
_symmetry.space_group_name_H-M   'P 1'
#
loop_
_entity.id
_entity.type
_entity.pdbx_description
1 polymer ?
#
loop_
_entity_poly.entity_id
_entity_poly.type
_entity_poly.pdbx_seq_one_letter_code
_entity_poly.pdbx_strand_id
1 'polypeptide(L)'
;MPLKTPALNIESEKALSEKSSNGETRVSHLLPNDVPAQQSLTNLPAPSKKQRHESRGSTSDSTSRLKHRAAGTMRDFMAEYLRKIKDYEGIESMRQETKHFANNTTLHGPKRIYYGKKCSLGFWTIMMVTSLVFLVGQTATLLSMYSSHPIVSQVSFLIKDDGIEFPVITLCNFNPIKKSYIKKMNRTGDVSDEFLNYLLQFLIDTNTLYATADREKMLLGEKALQVYKAKHSNFTVDGFLMDAGFDCQESMMMCSFGGRQFDCCQYMSVIITSLGKCFKLDLRNSDKEWMKKQIEPGVTAGLQIILDAHLEEIFEVIADDIDPIFADDFENGFRYYIHSPNAISYLASDGIIVSPGTSVYSAISTTSYVLLPPEQWGNCTSKWPEGFHILSRQPYSAVKCVSKCKANFFNEKCGCSPFIYDTESLYPMCTPFQTIRCIDDHMKKTVNGGFLKLFALERTLVLEKAVKKKLNDGD
;
A
#
# COMPACT_ATOMS: atom_id res chain seq x y z
N MET A 1 -23.33 39.18 -14.02
CA MET A 1 -21.96 38.69 -14.31
C MET A 1 -22.01 37.17 -14.41
N PRO A 2 -22.06 36.59 -15.62
CA PRO A 2 -21.86 35.16 -15.80
C PRO A 2 -20.39 34.87 -16.10
N LEU A 3 -19.84 33.87 -15.40
CA LEU A 3 -18.49 33.35 -15.61
C LEU A 3 -18.40 32.61 -16.95
N LYS A 4 -17.33 32.92 -17.71
CA LYS A 4 -16.90 32.23 -18.92
C LYS A 4 -16.40 30.82 -18.60
N THR A 5 -16.90 29.84 -19.33
CA THR A 5 -16.22 28.57 -19.63
C THR A 5 -15.14 28.79 -20.70
N PRO A 6 -13.96 28.14 -20.63
CA PRO A 6 -13.07 28.03 -21.77
C PRO A 6 -13.31 26.69 -22.51
N ALA A 7 -13.42 26.80 -23.83
CA ALA A 7 -13.41 25.69 -24.78
C ALA A 7 -11.98 25.16 -24.95
N LEU A 8 -11.83 23.83 -24.98
CA LEU A 8 -10.61 23.16 -25.43
C LEU A 8 -10.67 23.00 -26.95
N ASN A 9 -9.74 23.64 -27.66
CA ASN A 9 -9.47 23.37 -29.07
C ASN A 9 -8.60 22.11 -29.18
N ILE A 10 -9.07 21.17 -30.00
CA ILE A 10 -8.31 20.03 -30.50
C ILE A 10 -7.78 20.44 -31.87
N GLU A 11 -6.46 20.54 -32.01
CA GLU A 11 -5.80 20.61 -33.30
C GLU A 11 -4.91 19.38 -33.48
N SER A 12 -5.20 18.66 -34.55
CA SER A 12 -4.44 17.55 -35.08
C SER A 12 -3.19 18.05 -35.80
N GLU A 13 -2.05 17.40 -35.60
CA GLU A 13 -1.03 17.35 -36.66
C GLU A 13 -0.27 16.02 -36.66
N LYS A 14 -0.15 15.49 -37.87
CA LYS A 14 0.49 14.23 -38.24
C LYS A 14 1.93 14.50 -38.68
N ALA A 15 2.80 13.55 -38.34
CA ALA A 15 4.02 13.16 -39.05
C ALA A 15 5.26 14.06 -38.99
N LEU A 16 6.35 13.53 -38.40
CA LEU A 16 7.61 13.38 -39.13
C LEU A 16 8.45 12.21 -38.59
N SER A 17 9.05 11.48 -39.52
CA SER A 17 9.87 10.27 -39.36
C SER A 17 11.35 10.60 -39.11
N GLU A 18 12.04 9.60 -38.54
CA GLU A 18 13.49 9.31 -38.62
C GLU A 18 14.54 10.25 -37.99
N LYS A 19 15.18 9.77 -36.90
CA LYS A 19 16.61 9.43 -36.93
C LYS A 19 17.05 8.57 -35.73
N SER A 20 17.75 7.49 -36.08
CA SER A 20 18.49 6.56 -35.21
C SER A 20 19.71 7.22 -34.55
N SER A 21 20.00 6.86 -33.29
CA SER A 21 21.38 6.69 -32.80
C SER A 21 21.41 5.87 -31.52
N ASN A 22 22.22 4.81 -31.57
CA ASN A 22 22.63 3.91 -30.49
C ASN A 22 23.15 4.63 -29.24
N GLY A 23 22.91 4.02 -28.09
CA GLY A 23 23.55 4.33 -26.81
C GLY A 23 23.31 3.22 -25.79
N GLU A 24 24.02 2.11 -25.93
CA GLU A 24 24.12 1.06 -24.90
C GLU A 24 24.84 1.63 -23.66
N THR A 25 24.14 1.72 -22.53
CA THR A 25 24.76 2.05 -21.24
C THR A 25 24.90 0.76 -20.41
N ARG A 26 26.10 0.20 -20.45
CA ARG A 26 26.51 -1.00 -19.72
C ARG A 26 26.73 -0.66 -18.23
N VAL A 27 25.84 -1.12 -17.35
CA VAL A 27 26.00 -1.01 -15.89
C VAL A 27 26.92 -2.13 -15.40
N SER A 28 28.08 -1.78 -14.85
CA SER A 28 29.06 -2.74 -14.33
C SER A 28 28.87 -2.89 -12.82
N HIS A 29 28.54 -4.11 -12.38
CA HIS A 29 28.53 -4.54 -10.99
C HIS A 29 29.96 -4.70 -10.46
N LEU A 30 30.29 -4.08 -9.33
CA LEU A 30 31.52 -4.32 -8.57
C LEU A 30 31.14 -4.92 -7.20
N LEU A 31 31.53 -6.18 -6.99
CA LEU A 31 31.59 -6.85 -5.69
C LEU A 31 32.99 -6.61 -5.07
N PRO A 32 33.11 -6.51 -3.73
CA PRO A 32 34.40 -6.29 -3.06
C PRO A 32 35.10 -7.61 -2.72
N ASN A 33 36.38 -7.75 -3.06
CA ASN A 33 37.26 -8.79 -2.53
C ASN A 33 38.61 -8.21 -2.04
N ASP A 34 38.96 -8.69 -0.85
CA ASP A 34 40.28 -9.05 -0.33
C ASP A 34 41.36 -8.00 0.03
N VAL A 35 41.67 -8.02 1.33
CA VAL A 35 42.80 -7.41 2.04
C VAL A 35 44.00 -8.37 2.00
N PRO A 36 45.24 -7.89 1.75
CA PRO A 36 46.44 -8.65 2.11
C PRO A 36 47.20 -8.06 3.30
N ALA A 37 47.74 -8.99 4.07
CA ALA A 37 48.44 -8.85 5.34
C ALA A 37 49.83 -8.18 5.21
N GLN A 38 50.22 -7.50 6.30
CA GLN A 38 51.51 -6.86 6.52
C GLN A 38 52.47 -7.83 7.21
N GLN A 39 53.63 -8.11 6.60
CA GLN A 39 54.76 -8.79 7.25
C GLN A 39 55.84 -7.78 7.62
N SER A 40 56.28 -7.88 8.88
CA SER A 40 57.37 -7.14 9.50
C SER A 40 58.73 -7.75 9.18
N LEU A 41 59.77 -6.92 9.08
CA LEU A 41 61.15 -7.36 9.27
C LEU A 41 61.96 -6.25 9.95
N THR A 42 62.24 -6.45 11.23
CA THR A 42 63.29 -5.76 12.00
C THR A 42 64.60 -6.53 11.85
N ASN A 43 65.74 -5.82 11.82
CA ASN A 43 66.93 -6.03 12.67
C ASN A 43 68.20 -5.46 12.00
N LEU A 44 68.93 -4.60 12.73
CA LEU A 44 70.39 -4.64 12.90
C LEU A 44 70.81 -3.67 14.04
N PRO A 45 71.84 -3.98 14.84
CA PRO A 45 72.13 -3.33 16.13
C PRO A 45 73.22 -2.23 16.09
N ALA A 46 73.28 -1.48 17.20
CA ALA A 46 74.12 -0.32 17.49
C ALA A 46 75.61 -0.64 17.85
N PRO A 47 76.52 0.36 17.83
CA PRO A 47 77.97 0.17 17.93
C PRO A 47 78.56 0.34 19.34
N SER A 48 79.77 -0.21 19.52
CA SER A 48 80.58 -0.18 20.75
C SER A 48 81.50 1.06 20.88
N LYS A 49 81.89 1.32 22.14
CA LYS A 49 82.47 2.54 22.73
C LYS A 49 83.99 2.77 22.52
N LYS A 50 84.32 4.08 22.55
CA LYS A 50 85.42 4.80 23.25
C LYS A 50 86.89 4.41 23.02
N GLN A 51 87.72 5.44 22.80
CA GLN A 51 88.84 5.75 23.70
C GLN A 51 89.18 7.25 23.72
N ARG A 52 89.62 7.70 24.90
CA ARG A 52 89.93 9.07 25.33
C ARG A 52 91.38 9.03 25.80
N HIS A 53 92.18 10.05 25.49
CA HIS A 53 93.41 10.32 26.23
C HIS A 53 93.54 11.81 26.57
N GLU A 54 93.88 12.04 27.83
CA GLU A 54 94.08 13.33 28.49
C GLU A 54 95.51 13.84 28.31
N SER A 55 95.70 15.15 28.47
CA SER A 55 96.88 15.70 29.15
C SER A 55 96.57 17.07 29.74
N ARG A 56 97.13 17.30 30.93
CA ARG A 56 96.92 18.36 31.92
C ARG A 56 97.72 19.64 31.63
N GLY A 57 97.23 20.76 32.16
CA GLY A 57 98.03 21.99 32.36
C GLY A 57 97.32 22.96 33.31
N SER A 58 98.00 23.31 34.39
CA SER A 58 97.57 24.08 35.58
C SER A 58 97.39 25.59 35.34
N THR A 59 96.44 26.24 36.03
CA THR A 59 96.66 27.36 37.00
C THR A 59 95.33 28.00 37.43
N SER A 60 95.07 28.02 38.74
CA SER A 60 94.16 28.96 39.42
C SER A 60 94.82 30.35 39.44
N ASP A 61 94.19 31.50 39.60
CA ASP A 61 93.04 31.83 40.44
C ASP A 61 92.61 33.27 40.06
N SER A 62 91.53 33.44 39.30
CA SER A 62 90.92 34.75 39.01
C SER A 62 89.44 34.66 38.61
N THR A 63 88.81 33.49 38.79
CA THR A 63 87.53 33.15 38.10
C THR A 63 86.32 33.03 39.02
N SER A 64 86.38 33.48 40.28
CA SER A 64 85.24 33.33 41.20
C SER A 64 84.24 34.49 41.15
N ARG A 65 84.65 35.72 40.81
CA ARG A 65 83.76 36.90 40.75
C ARG A 65 83.11 37.17 39.38
N LEU A 66 83.61 36.56 38.30
CA LEU A 66 83.00 36.60 36.96
C LEU A 66 81.92 35.50 36.75
N LYS A 67 82.00 34.38 37.50
CA LYS A 67 81.07 33.24 37.35
C LYS A 67 79.65 33.51 37.83
N HIS A 68 79.46 34.31 38.88
CA HIS A 68 78.11 34.56 39.43
C HIS A 68 77.26 35.52 38.61
N ARG A 69 77.86 36.44 37.83
CA ARG A 69 77.11 37.28 36.88
C ARG A 69 76.83 36.57 35.57
N ALA A 70 77.77 35.76 35.06
CA ALA A 70 77.59 35.03 33.80
C ALA A 70 76.57 33.87 33.88
N ALA A 71 76.44 33.22 35.04
CA ALA A 71 75.55 32.05 35.20
C ALA A 71 74.05 32.40 35.19
N GLY A 72 73.67 33.60 35.65
CA GLY A 72 72.29 34.08 35.56
C GLY A 72 71.90 34.42 34.11
N THR A 73 72.77 35.16 33.41
CA THR A 73 72.56 35.56 32.01
C THR A 73 72.58 34.36 31.04
N MET A 74 73.41 33.34 31.29
CA MET A 74 73.42 32.12 30.47
C MET A 74 72.17 31.27 30.64
N ARG A 75 71.57 31.24 31.84
CA ARG A 75 70.38 30.41 32.11
C ARG A 75 69.14 31.00 31.44
N ASP A 76 68.97 32.32 31.51
CA ASP A 76 67.90 33.03 30.81
C ASP A 76 68.09 32.99 29.29
N PHE A 77 69.33 33.16 28.81
CA PHE A 77 69.67 33.02 27.40
C PHE A 77 69.40 31.61 26.86
N MET A 78 69.78 30.55 27.59
CA MET A 78 69.51 29.17 27.18
C MET A 78 68.03 28.81 27.25
N ALA A 79 67.28 29.32 28.23
CA ALA A 79 65.83 29.12 28.30
C ALA A 79 65.12 29.80 27.12
N GLU A 80 65.54 31.01 26.75
CA GLU A 80 65.03 31.74 25.59
C GLU A 80 65.44 31.07 24.27
N TYR A 81 66.67 30.57 24.17
CA TYR A 81 67.17 29.84 23.00
C TYR A 81 66.48 28.49 22.82
N LEU A 82 66.21 27.75 23.89
CA LEU A 82 65.46 26.49 23.84
C LEU A 82 63.98 26.71 23.50
N ARG A 83 63.36 27.80 23.98
CA ARG A 83 62.03 28.23 23.53
C ARG A 83 62.05 28.55 22.02
N LYS A 84 63.09 29.26 21.57
CA LYS A 84 63.29 29.61 20.16
C LYS A 84 63.53 28.39 19.28
N ILE A 85 64.24 27.36 19.75
CA ILE A 85 64.47 26.10 19.02
C ILE A 85 63.18 25.27 18.97
N LYS A 86 62.44 25.16 20.09
CA LYS A 86 61.15 24.45 20.11
C LYS A 86 60.12 25.09 19.18
N ASP A 87 60.10 26.42 19.11
CA ASP A 87 59.27 27.16 18.17
C ASP A 87 59.81 27.07 16.72
N TYR A 88 61.14 27.06 16.50
CA TYR A 88 61.74 26.93 15.15
C TYR A 88 61.55 25.52 14.55
N GLU A 89 61.80 24.44 15.30
CA GLU A 89 61.61 23.06 14.80
C GLU A 89 60.13 22.77 14.51
N GLY A 90 59.22 23.28 15.34
CA GLY A 90 57.78 23.15 15.11
C GLY A 90 57.31 23.92 13.86
N ILE A 91 57.75 25.17 13.69
CA ILE A 91 57.29 26.04 12.59
C ILE A 91 57.92 25.66 11.25
N GLU A 92 59.21 25.28 11.22
CA GLU A 92 59.90 24.90 9.99
C GLU A 92 59.44 23.52 9.49
N SER A 93 59.19 22.58 10.40
CA SER A 93 58.53 21.30 10.10
C SER A 93 57.14 21.52 9.49
N MET A 94 56.29 22.32 10.14
CA MET A 94 54.95 22.63 9.62
C MET A 94 54.97 23.30 8.24
N ARG A 95 55.97 24.16 7.97
CA ARG A 95 56.10 24.84 6.67
C ARG A 95 56.56 23.90 5.56
N GLN A 96 57.47 22.97 5.86
CA GLN A 96 57.91 21.93 4.93
C GLN A 96 56.77 20.96 4.61
N GLU A 97 56.02 20.53 5.63
CA GLU A 97 54.85 19.66 5.47
C GLU A 97 53.72 20.34 4.68
N THR A 98 53.43 21.62 4.97
CA THR A 98 52.42 22.37 4.20
C THR A 98 52.82 22.53 2.73
N LYS A 99 54.13 22.73 2.46
CA LYS A 99 54.67 22.80 1.10
C LYS A 99 54.55 21.46 0.37
N HIS A 100 54.85 20.36 1.06
CA HIS A 100 54.73 19.02 0.53
C HIS A 100 53.26 18.69 0.23
N PHE A 101 52.35 18.97 1.16
CA PHE A 101 50.90 18.82 0.98
C PHE A 101 50.36 19.66 -0.18
N ALA A 102 50.69 20.96 -0.25
CA ALA A 102 50.19 21.84 -1.30
C ALA A 102 50.68 21.44 -2.71
N ASN A 103 51.83 20.76 -2.81
CA ASN A 103 52.34 20.28 -4.10
C ASN A 103 51.76 18.92 -4.52
N ASN A 104 51.41 18.08 -3.55
CA ASN A 104 50.99 16.70 -3.79
C ASN A 104 49.47 16.49 -3.68
N THR A 105 48.73 17.45 -3.12
CA THR A 105 47.28 17.38 -3.03
C THR A 105 46.62 17.48 -4.40
N THR A 106 45.52 16.76 -4.59
CA THR A 106 44.66 16.86 -5.77
C THR A 106 43.68 18.04 -5.68
N LEU A 107 43.59 18.70 -4.51
CA LEU A 107 42.78 19.90 -4.33
C LEU A 107 43.32 21.05 -5.19
N HIS A 108 42.44 21.65 -6.00
CA HIS A 108 42.85 22.68 -6.95
C HIS A 108 43.33 24.00 -6.32
N GLY A 109 42.88 24.31 -5.08
CA GLY A 109 43.14 25.58 -4.39
C GLY A 109 44.48 25.68 -3.62
N PRO A 110 44.85 24.70 -2.76
CA PRO A 110 46.00 24.81 -1.85
C PRO A 110 47.34 25.16 -2.50
N LYS A 111 47.64 24.62 -3.69
CA LYS A 111 48.85 24.97 -4.44
C LYS A 111 48.89 26.46 -4.83
N ARG A 112 47.77 26.99 -5.30
CA ARG A 112 47.63 28.39 -5.75
C ARG A 112 47.61 29.37 -4.58
N ILE A 113 47.09 28.94 -3.43
CA ILE A 113 47.15 29.68 -2.17
C ILE A 113 48.60 29.72 -1.66
N TYR A 114 49.30 28.57 -1.60
CA TYR A 114 50.67 28.50 -1.08
C TYR A 114 51.69 29.34 -1.87
N TYR A 115 51.60 29.34 -3.20
CA TYR A 115 52.49 30.12 -4.08
C TYR A 115 51.95 31.52 -4.45
N GLY A 116 50.73 31.87 -4.04
CA GLY A 116 50.08 33.13 -4.38
C GLY A 116 50.66 34.33 -3.61
N LYS A 117 50.76 35.50 -4.27
CA LYS A 117 51.25 36.75 -3.65
C LYS A 117 50.11 37.75 -3.44
N LYS A 118 50.09 38.45 -2.30
CA LYS A 118 49.19 39.58 -1.94
C LYS A 118 47.75 39.40 -2.47
N CYS A 119 47.40 40.03 -3.60
CA CYS A 119 46.07 39.97 -4.20
C CYS A 119 45.68 38.56 -4.69
N SER A 120 46.64 37.80 -5.25
CA SER A 120 46.38 36.44 -5.72
C SER A 120 46.13 35.47 -4.56
N LEU A 121 46.81 35.65 -3.43
CA LEU A 121 46.57 34.88 -2.20
C LEU A 121 45.13 35.11 -1.70
N GLY A 122 44.70 36.37 -1.62
CA GLY A 122 43.34 36.73 -1.21
C GLY A 122 42.27 36.17 -2.15
N PHE A 123 42.46 36.32 -3.46
CA PHE A 123 41.54 35.79 -4.47
C PHE A 123 41.36 34.27 -4.37
N TRP A 124 42.46 33.49 -4.33
CA TRP A 124 42.38 32.03 -4.25
C TRP A 124 41.84 31.53 -2.91
N THR A 125 42.09 32.26 -1.82
CA THR A 125 41.52 31.95 -0.51
C THR A 125 40.01 32.16 -0.52
N ILE A 126 39.52 33.31 -1.03
CA ILE A 126 38.08 33.58 -1.14
C ILE A 126 37.42 32.53 -2.03
N MET A 127 37.98 32.22 -3.20
CA MET A 127 37.44 31.19 -4.10
C MET A 127 37.39 29.80 -3.46
N MET A 128 38.39 29.43 -2.66
CA MET A 128 38.39 28.14 -1.98
C MET A 128 37.35 28.08 -0.86
N VAL A 129 37.21 29.16 -0.08
CA VAL A 129 36.20 29.28 0.98
C VAL A 129 34.79 29.27 0.39
N THR A 130 34.52 30.04 -0.67
CA THR A 130 33.21 30.04 -1.32
C THR A 130 32.88 28.67 -1.91
N SER A 131 33.83 28.02 -2.57
CA SER A 131 33.64 26.65 -3.09
C SER A 131 33.36 25.64 -1.98
N LEU A 132 34.02 25.75 -0.83
CA LEU A 132 33.77 24.90 0.34
C LEU A 132 32.37 25.15 0.93
N VAL A 133 31.94 26.41 1.04
CA VAL A 133 30.59 26.76 1.51
C VAL A 133 29.52 26.19 0.58
N PHE A 134 29.68 26.33 -0.74
CA PHE A 134 28.76 25.71 -1.70
C PHE A 134 28.76 24.19 -1.61
N LEU A 135 29.92 23.56 -1.45
CA LEU A 135 30.01 22.10 -1.30
C LEU A 135 29.30 21.61 -0.03
N VAL A 136 29.54 22.26 1.11
CA VAL A 136 28.88 21.92 2.38
C VAL A 136 27.38 22.15 2.27
N GLY A 137 26.96 23.28 1.69
CA GLY A 137 25.55 23.58 1.41
C GLY A 137 24.89 22.51 0.55
N GLN A 138 25.48 22.19 -0.61
CA GLN A 138 24.97 21.17 -1.52
C GLN A 138 24.91 19.78 -0.86
N THR A 139 25.94 19.41 -0.09
CA THR A 139 25.98 18.13 0.63
C THR A 139 24.90 18.07 1.70
N ALA A 140 24.70 19.15 2.46
CA ALA A 140 23.63 19.26 3.44
C ALA A 140 22.25 19.17 2.79
N THR A 141 22.05 19.82 1.63
CA THR A 141 20.81 19.72 0.86
C THR A 141 20.57 18.30 0.36
N LEU A 142 21.57 17.63 -0.20
CA LEU A 142 21.45 16.25 -0.68
C LEU A 142 21.18 15.27 0.47
N LEU A 143 21.85 15.45 1.61
CA LEU A 143 21.63 14.61 2.79
C LEU A 143 20.22 14.83 3.38
N SER A 144 19.77 16.08 3.44
CA SER A 144 18.40 16.43 3.83
C SER A 144 17.37 15.80 2.89
N MET A 145 17.61 15.90 1.57
CA MET A 145 16.76 15.27 0.55
C MET A 145 16.78 13.74 0.63
N TYR A 146 17.89 13.11 0.97
CA TYR A 146 17.91 11.65 1.18
C TYR A 146 17.17 11.25 2.46
N SER A 147 17.38 12.00 3.55
CA SER A 147 16.73 11.76 4.84
C SER A 147 15.22 12.04 4.82
N SER A 148 14.71 12.77 3.84
CA SER A 148 13.27 12.95 3.63
C SER A 148 12.61 11.76 2.95
N HIS A 149 13.39 10.74 2.55
CA HIS A 149 12.92 9.51 1.92
C HIS A 149 12.05 9.76 0.67
N PRO A 150 12.60 10.38 -0.38
CA PRO A 150 11.84 10.80 -1.54
C PRO A 150 11.43 9.57 -2.36
N ILE A 151 10.14 9.45 -2.66
CA ILE A 151 9.57 8.37 -3.49
C ILE A 151 9.12 8.97 -4.82
N VAL A 152 9.50 8.33 -5.93
CA VAL A 152 9.09 8.71 -7.28
C VAL A 152 8.21 7.61 -7.87
N SER A 153 7.04 8.00 -8.38
CA SER A 153 6.14 7.08 -9.08
C SER A 153 6.53 6.99 -10.55
N GLN A 154 6.71 5.77 -11.07
CA GLN A 154 6.92 5.50 -12.48
C GLN A 154 5.67 4.84 -13.07
N VAL A 155 5.23 5.35 -14.23
CA VAL A 155 4.11 4.76 -14.98
C VAL A 155 4.68 4.09 -16.22
N SER A 156 4.37 2.82 -16.39
CA SER A 156 4.73 2.05 -17.59
C SER A 156 3.47 1.49 -18.24
N PHE A 157 3.43 1.54 -19.57
CA PHE A 157 2.37 0.94 -20.37
C PHE A 157 2.89 -0.39 -20.89
N LEU A 158 2.38 -1.50 -20.33
CA LEU A 158 2.75 -2.84 -20.76
C LEU A 158 1.71 -3.35 -21.77
N ILE A 159 2.11 -3.41 -23.04
CA ILE A 159 1.34 -4.09 -24.08
C ILE A 159 1.91 -5.51 -24.16
N LYS A 160 1.09 -6.50 -23.78
CA LYS A 160 1.46 -7.91 -23.84
C LYS A 160 1.06 -8.50 -25.19
N ASP A 161 2.05 -8.94 -25.98
CA ASP A 161 1.82 -9.57 -27.29
C ASP A 161 1.03 -10.90 -27.16
N ASP A 162 1.15 -11.58 -26.01
CA ASP A 162 0.44 -12.83 -25.69
C ASP A 162 -0.97 -12.60 -25.11
N GLY A 163 -1.44 -11.36 -25.10
CA GLY A 163 -2.73 -10.95 -24.56
C GLY A 163 -2.74 -10.73 -23.04
N ILE A 164 -3.88 -10.30 -22.54
CA ILE A 164 -4.12 -9.95 -21.14
C ILE A 164 -5.10 -10.95 -20.53
N GLU A 165 -4.83 -11.45 -19.34
CA GLU A 165 -5.77 -12.33 -18.63
C GLU A 165 -7.11 -11.61 -18.43
N PHE A 166 -8.20 -12.29 -18.77
CA PHE A 166 -9.53 -11.72 -18.60
C PHE A 166 -9.89 -11.64 -17.10
N PRO A 167 -10.46 -10.53 -16.61
CA PRO A 167 -10.83 -10.40 -15.20
C PRO A 167 -11.97 -11.36 -14.84
N VAL A 168 -12.18 -11.53 -13.53
CA VAL A 168 -13.33 -12.31 -13.03
C VAL A 168 -14.56 -11.41 -13.02
N ILE A 169 -15.67 -11.95 -13.50
CA ILE A 169 -16.96 -11.26 -13.55
C ILE A 169 -17.93 -11.95 -12.61
N THR A 170 -18.47 -11.23 -11.63
CA THR A 170 -19.56 -11.72 -10.78
C THR A 170 -20.87 -11.08 -11.23
N LEU A 171 -21.90 -11.89 -11.50
CA LEU A 171 -23.22 -11.46 -11.95
C LEU A 171 -24.27 -11.83 -10.89
N CYS A 172 -25.10 -10.87 -10.51
CA CYS A 172 -26.15 -11.02 -9.52
C CYS A 172 -27.48 -10.54 -10.11
N ASN A 173 -28.53 -11.35 -10.00
CA ASN A 173 -29.89 -10.89 -10.28
C ASN A 173 -30.33 -9.98 -9.12
N PHE A 174 -31.05 -8.91 -9.41
CA PHE A 174 -31.63 -8.07 -8.37
C PHE A 174 -32.75 -8.75 -7.59
N ASN A 175 -33.40 -9.76 -8.18
CA ASN A 175 -34.36 -10.58 -7.48
C ASN A 175 -33.65 -11.74 -6.75
N PRO A 176 -33.49 -11.69 -5.41
CA PRO A 176 -32.76 -12.71 -4.67
C PRO A 176 -33.56 -14.01 -4.50
N ILE A 177 -34.90 -13.95 -4.66
CA ILE A 177 -35.80 -15.08 -4.37
C ILE A 177 -36.86 -15.28 -5.47
N LYS A 178 -37.04 -16.53 -5.88
CA LYS A 178 -38.07 -16.91 -6.85
C LYS A 178 -39.45 -16.94 -6.21
N LYS A 179 -40.43 -16.25 -6.79
CA LYS A 179 -41.85 -16.30 -6.40
C LYS A 179 -42.40 -17.72 -6.40
N SER A 180 -42.05 -18.53 -7.41
CA SER A 180 -42.44 -19.94 -7.48
C SER A 180 -41.87 -20.76 -6.32
N TYR A 181 -40.64 -20.48 -5.88
CA TYR A 181 -39.99 -21.15 -4.77
C TYR A 181 -40.70 -20.84 -3.44
N ILE A 182 -40.99 -19.56 -3.17
CA ILE A 182 -41.75 -19.16 -1.98
C ILE A 182 -43.14 -19.79 -1.96
N LYS A 183 -43.86 -19.77 -3.09
CA LYS A 183 -45.17 -20.44 -3.21
C LYS A 183 -45.09 -21.93 -2.93
N LYS A 184 -44.01 -22.60 -3.34
CA LYS A 184 -43.78 -24.02 -3.07
C LYS A 184 -43.49 -24.26 -1.59
N MET A 185 -42.67 -23.41 -0.97
CA MET A 185 -42.35 -23.49 0.45
C MET A 185 -43.57 -23.25 1.33
N ASN A 186 -44.43 -22.29 0.96
CA ASN A 186 -45.65 -21.95 1.71
C ASN A 186 -46.80 -22.97 1.52
N ARG A 187 -46.59 -24.08 0.77
CA ARG A 187 -47.63 -25.12 0.64
C ARG A 187 -47.98 -25.78 1.96
N THR A 188 -47.07 -25.78 2.93
CA THR A 188 -47.33 -26.32 4.27
C THR A 188 -48.08 -25.33 5.17
N GLY A 189 -48.23 -24.07 4.75
CA GLY A 189 -48.84 -23.00 5.55
C GLY A 189 -47.97 -22.50 6.70
N ASP A 190 -46.68 -22.86 6.72
CA ASP A 190 -45.76 -22.54 7.81
C ASP A 190 -44.92 -21.28 7.58
N VAL A 191 -45.07 -20.64 6.41
CA VAL A 191 -44.28 -19.46 6.02
C VAL A 191 -45.15 -18.22 6.21
N SER A 192 -44.80 -17.39 7.19
CA SER A 192 -45.40 -16.07 7.37
C SER A 192 -44.59 -14.98 6.67
N ASP A 193 -45.21 -13.82 6.42
CA ASP A 193 -44.54 -12.68 5.78
C ASP A 193 -43.43 -12.11 6.67
N GLU A 194 -43.62 -12.10 8.00
CA GLU A 194 -42.59 -11.67 8.95
C GLU A 194 -41.36 -12.58 8.90
N PHE A 195 -41.57 -13.90 8.78
CA PHE A 195 -40.48 -14.86 8.64
C PHE A 195 -39.70 -14.63 7.34
N LEU A 196 -40.41 -14.46 6.21
CA LEU A 196 -39.76 -14.22 4.92
C LEU A 196 -38.98 -12.90 4.91
N ASN A 197 -39.58 -11.82 5.41
CA ASN A 197 -38.93 -10.52 5.54
C ASN A 197 -37.70 -10.59 6.45
N TYR A 198 -37.76 -11.39 7.52
CA TYR A 198 -36.61 -11.60 8.40
C TYR A 198 -35.48 -12.40 7.73
N LEU A 199 -35.79 -13.39 6.90
CA LEU A 199 -34.77 -14.12 6.12
C LEU A 199 -34.03 -13.20 5.15
N LEU A 200 -34.76 -12.29 4.49
CA LEU A 200 -34.14 -11.36 3.55
C LEU A 200 -33.24 -10.31 4.25
N GLN A 201 -33.48 -10.02 5.53
CA GLN A 201 -32.58 -9.15 6.31
C GLN A 201 -31.18 -9.75 6.51
N PHE A 202 -31.00 -11.07 6.32
CA PHE A 202 -29.65 -11.66 6.35
C PHE A 202 -28.76 -11.09 5.25
N LEU A 203 -29.33 -10.67 4.11
CA LEU A 203 -28.60 -10.16 2.94
C LEU A 203 -28.20 -8.67 3.07
N ILE A 204 -28.75 -7.95 4.05
CA ILE A 204 -28.54 -6.51 4.21
C ILE A 204 -27.14 -6.26 4.79
N ASP A 205 -26.43 -5.27 4.23
CA ASP A 205 -25.17 -4.78 4.81
C ASP A 205 -25.36 -4.43 6.29
N THR A 206 -24.40 -4.80 7.13
CA THR A 206 -24.53 -4.65 8.58
C THR A 206 -24.74 -3.19 9.02
N ASN A 207 -24.20 -2.21 8.30
CA ASN A 207 -24.40 -0.79 8.61
C ASN A 207 -25.83 -0.35 8.32
N THR A 208 -26.32 -0.74 7.15
CA THR A 208 -27.69 -0.47 6.71
C THR A 208 -28.67 -1.16 7.65
N LEU A 209 -28.47 -2.46 7.90
CA LEU A 209 -29.28 -3.24 8.83
C LEU A 209 -29.37 -2.55 10.20
N TYR A 210 -28.25 -2.08 10.74
CA TYR A 210 -28.25 -1.38 12.03
C TYR A 210 -28.92 -0.01 11.99
N ALA A 211 -28.77 0.73 10.89
CA ALA A 211 -29.36 2.05 10.72
C ALA A 211 -30.89 1.99 10.55
N THR A 212 -31.41 0.95 9.91
CA THR A 212 -32.85 0.77 9.64
C THR A 212 -33.52 -0.23 10.59
N ALA A 213 -32.78 -0.77 11.56
CA ALA A 213 -33.27 -1.80 12.47
C ALA A 213 -34.46 -1.35 13.32
N ASP A 214 -35.63 -1.95 13.06
CA ASP A 214 -36.72 -2.03 14.02
C ASP A 214 -36.48 -3.23 14.96
N ARG A 215 -36.07 -2.93 16.19
CA ARG A 215 -35.70 -3.95 17.19
C ARG A 215 -36.86 -4.85 17.60
N GLU A 216 -38.08 -4.33 17.59
CA GLU A 216 -39.27 -5.12 17.93
C GLU A 216 -39.59 -6.10 16.81
N LYS A 217 -39.63 -5.62 15.55
CA LYS A 217 -39.83 -6.48 14.37
C LYS A 217 -38.72 -7.53 14.23
N MET A 218 -37.47 -7.18 14.53
CA MET A 218 -36.35 -8.14 14.53
C MET A 218 -36.52 -9.26 15.56
N LEU A 219 -37.02 -8.94 16.76
CA LEU A 219 -37.29 -9.95 17.78
C LEU A 219 -38.43 -10.89 17.36
N LEU A 220 -39.47 -10.36 16.71
CA LEU A 220 -40.56 -11.16 16.15
C LEU A 220 -40.06 -12.09 15.04
N GLY A 221 -39.26 -11.57 14.10
CA GLY A 221 -38.64 -12.35 13.04
C GLY A 221 -37.72 -13.46 13.56
N GLU A 222 -36.90 -13.17 14.58
CA GLU A 222 -36.05 -14.17 15.24
C GLU A 222 -36.90 -15.31 15.85
N LYS A 223 -37.99 -14.97 16.56
CA LYS A 223 -38.90 -15.99 17.10
C LYS A 223 -39.52 -16.83 15.98
N ALA A 224 -39.96 -16.20 14.90
CA ALA A 224 -40.53 -16.91 13.75
C ALA A 224 -39.51 -17.87 13.11
N LEU A 225 -38.25 -17.45 12.97
CA LEU A 225 -37.15 -18.31 12.49
C LEU A 225 -36.94 -19.54 13.39
N GLN A 226 -36.94 -19.35 14.71
CA GLN A 226 -36.76 -20.46 15.66
C GLN A 226 -37.94 -21.45 15.62
N VAL A 227 -39.18 -20.95 15.52
CA VAL A 227 -40.37 -21.79 15.36
C VAL A 227 -40.31 -22.60 14.07
N TYR A 228 -39.93 -21.96 12.96
CA TYR A 228 -39.79 -22.63 11.67
C TYR A 228 -38.71 -23.72 11.73
N LYS A 229 -37.52 -23.41 12.27
CA LYS A 229 -36.43 -24.38 12.46
C LYS A 229 -36.82 -25.57 13.34
N ALA A 230 -37.63 -25.34 14.38
CA ALA A 230 -38.10 -26.42 15.25
C ALA A 230 -39.02 -27.41 14.52
N LYS A 231 -39.82 -26.92 13.56
CA LYS A 231 -40.71 -27.75 12.74
C LYS A 231 -40.00 -28.37 11.53
N HIS A 232 -38.97 -27.70 11.01
CA HIS A 232 -38.22 -28.09 9.81
C HIS A 232 -36.73 -28.24 10.15
N SER A 233 -36.36 -29.38 10.73
CA SER A 233 -34.99 -29.63 11.23
C SER A 233 -33.89 -29.59 10.16
N ASN A 234 -34.24 -29.82 8.89
CA ASN A 234 -33.31 -29.74 7.75
C ASN A 234 -33.14 -28.31 7.21
N PHE A 235 -33.86 -27.32 7.76
CA PHE A 235 -33.81 -25.95 7.27
C PHE A 235 -32.55 -25.23 7.76
N THR A 236 -31.81 -24.68 6.80
CA THR A 236 -30.65 -23.82 7.02
C THR A 236 -30.83 -22.52 6.25
N VAL A 237 -30.41 -21.39 6.83
CA VAL A 237 -30.61 -20.06 6.20
C VAL A 237 -29.75 -19.92 4.95
N ASP A 238 -28.49 -20.38 5.01
CA ASP A 238 -27.59 -20.47 3.85
C ASP A 238 -28.17 -21.33 2.73
N GLY A 239 -28.71 -22.52 3.08
CA GLY A 239 -29.45 -23.37 2.13
C GLY A 239 -30.64 -22.64 1.51
N PHE A 240 -31.44 -21.94 2.30
CA PHE A 240 -32.53 -21.12 1.77
C PHE A 240 -32.05 -20.06 0.77
N LEU A 241 -31.01 -19.29 1.11
CA LEU A 241 -30.48 -18.24 0.24
C LEU A 241 -29.91 -18.81 -1.08
N MET A 242 -29.42 -20.05 -1.06
CA MET A 242 -28.93 -20.76 -2.26
C MET A 242 -30.04 -21.42 -3.08
N ASP A 243 -31.07 -21.96 -2.44
CA ASP A 243 -32.14 -22.69 -3.13
C ASP A 243 -33.24 -21.76 -3.63
N ALA A 244 -33.43 -20.61 -2.97
CA ALA A 244 -34.45 -19.63 -3.36
C ALA A 244 -34.05 -18.80 -4.58
N GLY A 245 -32.76 -18.65 -4.85
CA GLY A 245 -32.26 -17.90 -6.01
C GLY A 245 -32.40 -18.66 -7.33
N PHE A 246 -32.11 -17.97 -8.43
CA PHE A 246 -32.14 -18.56 -9.77
C PHE A 246 -31.01 -19.58 -9.97
N ASP A 247 -31.26 -20.58 -10.80
CA ASP A 247 -30.20 -21.46 -11.30
C ASP A 247 -29.50 -20.83 -12.50
N CYS A 248 -28.25 -21.23 -12.73
CA CYS A 248 -27.42 -20.59 -13.76
C CYS A 248 -28.06 -20.70 -15.14
N GLN A 249 -28.64 -21.86 -15.46
CA GLN A 249 -29.27 -22.14 -16.75
C GLN A 249 -30.56 -21.33 -16.96
N GLU A 250 -31.20 -20.86 -15.88
CA GLU A 250 -32.38 -19.99 -15.96
C GLU A 250 -31.93 -18.57 -16.32
N SER A 251 -30.86 -18.04 -15.70
CA SER A 251 -30.45 -16.65 -15.93
C SER A 251 -29.50 -16.43 -17.11
N MET A 252 -28.65 -17.41 -17.43
CA MET A 252 -27.55 -17.25 -18.40
C MET A 252 -27.94 -17.84 -19.75
N MET A 253 -28.52 -17.01 -20.63
CA MET A 253 -29.02 -17.46 -21.93
C MET A 253 -27.92 -17.78 -22.93
N MET A 254 -26.89 -16.94 -22.99
CA MET A 254 -25.79 -17.11 -23.95
C MET A 254 -24.52 -16.46 -23.43
N CYS A 255 -23.39 -17.14 -23.55
CA CYS A 255 -22.07 -16.55 -23.37
C CYS A 255 -21.22 -16.71 -24.63
N SER A 256 -20.49 -15.66 -24.98
CA SER A 256 -19.52 -15.66 -26.07
C SER A 256 -18.26 -14.93 -25.63
N PHE A 257 -17.10 -15.43 -26.03
CA PHE A 257 -15.82 -14.77 -25.83
C PHE A 257 -15.03 -14.83 -27.13
N GLY A 258 -14.49 -13.71 -27.60
CA GLY A 258 -13.78 -13.67 -28.89
C GLY A 258 -14.66 -14.11 -30.08
N GLY A 259 -15.97 -13.83 -30.01
CA GLY A 259 -16.95 -14.25 -31.03
C GLY A 259 -17.32 -15.74 -31.02
N ARG A 260 -16.83 -16.53 -30.06
CA ARG A 260 -17.13 -17.96 -29.94
C ARG A 260 -18.00 -18.24 -28.73
N GLN A 261 -19.12 -18.93 -28.96
CA GLN A 261 -20.04 -19.31 -27.89
C GLN A 261 -19.46 -20.40 -26.99
N PHE A 262 -19.81 -20.35 -25.70
CA PHE A 262 -19.50 -21.37 -24.72
C PHE A 262 -20.63 -21.50 -23.71
N ASP A 263 -20.67 -22.63 -23.00
CA ASP A 263 -21.60 -22.84 -21.90
C ASP A 263 -21.17 -21.99 -20.69
N CYS A 264 -21.96 -20.96 -20.36
CA CYS A 264 -21.75 -20.09 -19.22
C CYS A 264 -21.55 -20.88 -17.92
N CYS A 265 -22.44 -21.83 -17.67
CA CYS A 265 -22.59 -22.49 -16.39
C CYS A 265 -21.48 -23.51 -16.11
N GLN A 266 -20.80 -23.97 -17.16
CA GLN A 266 -19.62 -24.82 -17.02
C GLN A 266 -18.44 -24.09 -16.33
N TYR A 267 -18.33 -22.76 -16.49
CA TYR A 267 -17.21 -21.97 -15.96
C TYR A 267 -17.63 -20.95 -14.89
N MET A 268 -18.86 -21.04 -14.41
CA MET A 268 -19.38 -20.21 -13.33
C MET A 268 -19.37 -20.98 -12.01
N SER A 269 -19.03 -20.27 -10.94
CA SER A 269 -19.10 -20.76 -9.57
C SER A 269 -20.09 -19.92 -8.77
N VAL A 270 -20.82 -20.53 -7.86
CA VAL A 270 -21.84 -19.83 -7.07
C VAL A 270 -21.18 -19.08 -5.91
N ILE A 271 -21.67 -17.87 -5.63
CA ILE A 271 -21.28 -17.07 -4.48
C ILE A 271 -22.51 -16.37 -3.90
N ILE A 272 -22.63 -16.31 -2.57
CA ILE A 272 -23.68 -15.54 -1.89
C ILE A 272 -23.16 -14.11 -1.69
N THR A 273 -23.98 -13.12 -2.03
CA THR A 273 -23.70 -11.69 -1.83
C THR A 273 -24.89 -11.01 -1.15
N SER A 274 -24.86 -9.68 -0.99
CA SER A 274 -26.02 -8.92 -0.52
C SER A 274 -27.23 -8.95 -1.48
N LEU A 275 -27.04 -9.44 -2.71
CA LEU A 275 -28.11 -9.69 -3.69
C LEU A 275 -28.57 -11.16 -3.72
N GLY A 276 -28.15 -11.97 -2.75
CA GLY A 276 -28.43 -13.40 -2.71
C GLY A 276 -27.47 -14.22 -3.58
N LYS A 277 -28.00 -15.25 -4.26
CA LYS A 277 -27.22 -16.18 -5.09
C LYS A 277 -26.74 -15.50 -6.37
N CYS A 278 -25.41 -15.44 -6.54
CA CYS A 278 -24.76 -14.87 -7.70
C CYS A 278 -23.81 -15.87 -8.37
N PHE A 279 -23.39 -15.55 -9.59
CA PHE A 279 -22.53 -16.39 -10.41
C PHE A 279 -21.22 -15.68 -10.73
N LYS A 280 -20.11 -16.28 -10.33
CA LYS A 280 -18.75 -15.82 -10.59
C LYS A 280 -18.15 -16.58 -11.76
N LEU A 281 -18.00 -15.89 -12.89
CA LEU A 281 -17.38 -16.37 -14.12
C LEU A 281 -15.88 -16.12 -14.09
N ASP A 282 -15.09 -17.19 -14.18
CA ASP A 282 -13.63 -17.14 -14.18
C ASP A 282 -13.05 -17.94 -15.35
N LEU A 283 -12.83 -17.25 -16.48
CA LEU A 283 -12.41 -17.88 -17.74
C LEU A 283 -10.99 -18.45 -17.70
N ARG A 284 -10.17 -18.06 -16.71
CA ARG A 284 -8.77 -18.50 -16.58
C ARG A 284 -8.69 -19.98 -16.18
N ASN A 285 -9.73 -20.50 -15.53
CA ASN A 285 -9.85 -21.90 -15.17
C ASN A 285 -10.40 -22.77 -16.31
N SER A 286 -10.69 -22.18 -17.47
CA SER A 286 -11.16 -22.92 -18.64
C SER A 286 -10.08 -23.89 -19.13
N ASP A 287 -10.51 -25.03 -19.65
CA ASP A 287 -9.70 -25.95 -20.45
C ASP A 287 -9.36 -25.39 -21.84
N LYS A 288 -10.01 -24.30 -22.26
CA LYS A 288 -9.87 -23.70 -23.58
C LYS A 288 -8.96 -22.47 -23.54
N GLU A 289 -7.80 -22.56 -24.19
CA GLU A 289 -6.79 -21.49 -24.22
C GLU A 289 -7.34 -20.15 -24.76
N TRP A 290 -8.21 -20.19 -25.77
CA TRP A 290 -8.78 -18.98 -26.37
C TRP A 290 -9.72 -18.20 -25.43
N MET A 291 -10.12 -18.77 -24.29
CA MET A 291 -10.94 -18.10 -23.26
C MET A 291 -10.10 -17.43 -22.16
N LYS A 292 -8.83 -17.82 -22.00
CA LYS A 292 -8.01 -17.40 -20.86
C LYS A 292 -7.49 -15.96 -20.98
N LYS A 293 -7.25 -15.52 -22.22
CA LYS A 293 -6.64 -14.22 -22.51
C LYS A 293 -7.37 -13.48 -23.60
N GLN A 294 -7.46 -12.17 -23.43
CA GLN A 294 -7.88 -11.24 -24.46
C GLN A 294 -6.66 -10.79 -25.26
N ILE A 295 -6.68 -11.01 -26.58
CA ILE A 295 -5.56 -10.67 -27.47
C ILE A 295 -5.83 -9.34 -28.19
N GLU A 296 -7.08 -9.10 -28.59
CA GLU A 296 -7.47 -7.92 -29.36
C GLU A 296 -8.51 -7.08 -28.60
N PRO A 297 -8.45 -5.74 -28.71
CA PRO A 297 -9.50 -4.88 -28.18
C PRO A 297 -10.74 -4.91 -29.08
N GLY A 298 -11.92 -4.71 -28.49
CA GLY A 298 -13.18 -4.54 -29.23
C GLY A 298 -14.33 -5.33 -28.63
N VAL A 299 -15.55 -4.92 -28.98
CA VAL A 299 -16.78 -5.51 -28.42
C VAL A 299 -16.99 -6.96 -28.85
N THR A 300 -16.50 -7.35 -30.04
CA THR A 300 -16.60 -8.72 -30.58
C THR A 300 -15.48 -9.62 -30.06
N ALA A 301 -14.31 -9.06 -29.74
CA ALA A 301 -13.21 -9.78 -29.12
C ALA A 301 -13.49 -10.05 -27.63
N GLY A 302 -14.31 -9.22 -26.99
CA GLY A 302 -14.69 -9.29 -25.58
C GLY A 302 -15.57 -10.46 -25.17
N LEU A 303 -15.91 -10.45 -23.88
CA LEU A 303 -16.99 -11.25 -23.31
C LEU A 303 -18.34 -10.60 -23.65
N GLN A 304 -19.27 -11.41 -24.10
CA GLN A 304 -20.66 -11.04 -24.33
C GLN A 304 -21.55 -12.03 -23.60
N ILE A 305 -22.52 -11.53 -22.85
CA ILE A 305 -23.49 -12.35 -22.12
C ILE A 305 -24.89 -11.82 -22.42
N ILE A 306 -25.81 -12.73 -22.76
CA ILE A 306 -27.24 -12.47 -22.81
C ILE A 306 -27.84 -13.06 -21.55
N LEU A 307 -28.59 -12.25 -20.82
CA LEU A 307 -29.16 -12.57 -19.51
C LEU A 307 -30.68 -12.52 -19.58
N ASP A 308 -31.33 -13.42 -18.85
CA ASP A 308 -32.76 -13.33 -18.54
C ASP A 308 -32.95 -13.03 -17.05
N ALA A 309 -33.66 -11.94 -16.77
CA ALA A 309 -33.91 -11.48 -15.40
C ALA A 309 -35.11 -12.19 -14.75
N HIS A 310 -35.95 -12.88 -15.54
CA HIS A 310 -37.17 -13.54 -15.07
C HIS A 310 -38.06 -12.61 -14.23
N LEU A 311 -38.51 -11.50 -14.82
CA LEU A 311 -39.34 -10.49 -14.13
C LEU A 311 -40.66 -11.07 -13.62
N GLU A 312 -41.17 -12.14 -14.24
CA GLU A 312 -42.36 -12.87 -13.82
C GLU A 312 -42.20 -13.61 -12.48
N GLU A 313 -40.96 -13.88 -12.06
CA GLU A 313 -40.62 -14.53 -10.79
C GLU A 313 -40.37 -13.53 -9.65
N ILE A 314 -40.52 -12.21 -9.89
CA ILE A 314 -40.43 -11.20 -8.84
C ILE A 314 -41.54 -11.41 -7.82
N PHE A 315 -41.13 -11.51 -6.56
CA PHE A 315 -42.04 -11.67 -5.42
C PHE A 315 -42.32 -10.32 -4.79
N GLU A 316 -43.48 -9.73 -5.10
CA GLU A 316 -43.97 -8.53 -4.41
C GLU A 316 -44.40 -8.92 -2.99
N VAL A 317 -43.61 -8.55 -1.98
CA VAL A 317 -44.07 -8.58 -0.59
C VAL A 317 -45.02 -7.41 -0.41
N ILE A 318 -46.31 -7.63 -0.67
CA ILE A 318 -47.36 -6.66 -0.32
C ILE A 318 -47.54 -6.75 1.20
N ALA A 319 -46.75 -5.97 1.94
CA ALA A 319 -47.08 -5.64 3.30
C ALA A 319 -47.51 -4.18 3.31
N ASP A 320 -48.76 -3.93 3.68
CA ASP A 320 -49.43 -2.62 3.75
C ASP A 320 -48.73 -1.58 4.66
N ASP A 321 -47.53 -1.85 5.19
CA ASP A 321 -46.81 -1.00 6.14
C ASP A 321 -45.28 -1.25 6.17
N ILE A 322 -44.67 -1.56 5.02
CA ILE A 322 -43.21 -1.73 4.92
C ILE A 322 -42.64 -0.73 3.89
N ASP A 323 -41.93 0.27 4.40
CA ASP A 323 -40.93 1.02 3.62
C ASP A 323 -40.03 -0.02 2.93
N PRO A 324 -39.88 -0.02 1.60
CA PRO A 324 -39.08 -1.04 0.90
C PRO A 324 -37.66 -1.05 1.49
N ILE A 325 -37.36 -2.08 2.30
CA ILE A 325 -36.15 -2.19 3.13
C ILE A 325 -34.93 -2.56 2.24
N PHE A 326 -35.17 -2.83 0.97
CA PHE A 326 -34.17 -3.14 -0.02
C PHE A 326 -33.72 -1.86 -0.72
N ALA A 327 -32.45 -1.52 -0.58
CA ALA A 327 -31.83 -0.43 -1.35
C ALA A 327 -31.80 -0.72 -2.88
N ASP A 328 -32.13 -1.95 -3.29
CA ASP A 328 -32.04 -2.43 -4.66
C ASP A 328 -33.42 -2.82 -5.28
N ASP A 329 -34.54 -2.69 -4.56
CA ASP A 329 -35.90 -3.08 -5.05
C ASP A 329 -36.45 -2.21 -6.20
N PHE A 330 -35.85 -1.03 -6.40
CA PHE A 330 -36.21 -0.16 -7.52
C PHE A 330 -35.46 -0.53 -8.81
N GLU A 331 -34.56 -1.52 -8.75
CA GLU A 331 -33.72 -1.94 -9.86
C GLU A 331 -34.14 -3.33 -10.34
N ASN A 332 -34.47 -3.44 -11.62
CA ASN A 332 -34.71 -4.72 -12.28
C ASN A 332 -33.50 -5.10 -13.12
N GLY A 333 -33.25 -6.40 -13.29
CA GLY A 333 -32.19 -6.94 -14.12
C GLY A 333 -31.01 -7.49 -13.31
N PHE A 334 -29.80 -7.09 -13.67
CA PHE A 334 -28.58 -7.61 -13.06
C PHE A 334 -27.64 -6.50 -12.60
N ARG A 335 -26.92 -6.76 -11.51
CA ARG A 335 -25.71 -6.05 -11.14
C ARG A 335 -24.52 -6.96 -11.37
N TYR A 336 -23.47 -6.45 -12.00
CA TYR A 336 -22.23 -7.19 -12.19
C TYR A 336 -21.00 -6.43 -11.73
N TYR A 337 -20.01 -7.20 -11.29
CA TYR A 337 -18.75 -6.70 -10.72
C TYR A 337 -17.59 -7.22 -11.56
N ILE A 338 -16.70 -6.33 -11.95
CA ILE A 338 -15.43 -6.67 -12.62
C ILE A 338 -14.33 -6.60 -11.57
N HIS A 339 -13.68 -7.71 -11.27
CA HIS A 339 -12.68 -7.73 -10.21
C HIS A 339 -11.52 -8.68 -10.50
N SER A 340 -10.46 -8.52 -9.71
CA SER A 340 -9.33 -9.44 -9.78
C SER A 340 -9.71 -10.81 -9.17
N PRO A 341 -9.01 -11.88 -9.56
CA PRO A 341 -9.27 -13.27 -9.14
C PRO A 341 -9.41 -13.48 -7.64
N ASN A 342 -8.57 -12.77 -6.90
CA ASN A 342 -8.40 -12.92 -5.47
C ASN A 342 -9.13 -11.80 -4.71
N ALA A 343 -9.99 -11.03 -5.35
CA ALA A 343 -10.78 -9.99 -4.71
C ALA A 343 -12.17 -10.50 -4.29
N ILE A 344 -12.74 -9.89 -3.25
CA ILE A 344 -14.14 -10.08 -2.88
C ILE A 344 -14.97 -9.18 -3.81
N SER A 345 -15.84 -9.76 -4.64
CA SER A 345 -16.51 -9.09 -5.75
C SER A 345 -17.20 -7.78 -5.36
N TYR A 346 -18.10 -7.84 -4.37
CA TYR A 346 -18.91 -6.71 -3.92
C TYR A 346 -18.20 -5.74 -2.95
N LEU A 347 -16.99 -6.06 -2.50
CA LEU A 347 -16.20 -5.17 -1.63
C LEU A 347 -15.02 -4.51 -2.35
N ALA A 348 -14.58 -5.05 -3.49
CA ALA A 348 -13.41 -4.58 -4.21
C ALA A 348 -13.73 -3.72 -5.43
N SER A 349 -14.95 -3.81 -5.94
CA SER A 349 -15.38 -3.11 -7.16
C SER A 349 -16.78 -2.54 -6.99
N ASP A 350 -17.02 -1.37 -7.59
CA ASP A 350 -18.37 -0.84 -7.74
C ASP A 350 -19.15 -1.68 -8.76
N GLY A 351 -20.42 -1.95 -8.46
CA GLY A 351 -21.28 -2.73 -9.35
C GLY A 351 -21.77 -1.90 -10.53
N ILE A 352 -21.86 -2.52 -11.70
CA ILE A 352 -22.49 -1.96 -12.90
C ILE A 352 -23.84 -2.62 -13.08
N ILE A 353 -24.84 -1.82 -13.44
CA ILE A 353 -26.23 -2.22 -13.54
C ILE A 353 -26.62 -2.45 -15.00
N VAL A 354 -27.34 -3.53 -15.27
CA VAL A 354 -27.91 -3.87 -16.57
C VAL A 354 -29.40 -4.06 -16.42
N SER A 355 -30.17 -3.12 -16.96
CA SER A 355 -31.63 -3.21 -16.95
C SER A 355 -32.14 -4.10 -18.09
N PRO A 356 -33.28 -4.79 -17.91
CA PRO A 356 -33.91 -5.57 -18.97
C PRO A 356 -34.19 -4.70 -20.21
N GLY A 357 -34.05 -5.31 -21.40
CA GLY A 357 -34.28 -4.62 -22.68
C GLY A 357 -33.17 -3.65 -23.09
N THR A 358 -32.06 -3.58 -22.35
CA THR A 358 -30.90 -2.72 -22.67
C THR A 358 -29.65 -3.54 -22.93
N SER A 359 -28.66 -2.91 -23.58
CA SER A 359 -27.31 -3.48 -23.73
C SER A 359 -26.30 -2.52 -23.14
N VAL A 360 -25.43 -3.03 -22.27
CA VAL A 360 -24.38 -2.25 -21.60
C VAL A 360 -23.03 -2.68 -22.15
N TYR A 361 -22.23 -1.70 -22.58
CA TYR A 361 -20.87 -1.91 -23.08
C TYR A 361 -19.87 -1.32 -22.10
N SER A 362 -19.01 -2.18 -21.54
CA SER A 362 -18.00 -1.74 -20.58
C SER A 362 -16.60 -1.96 -21.12
N ALA A 363 -15.92 -0.84 -21.40
CA ALA A 363 -14.51 -0.83 -21.72
C ALA A 363 -13.70 -1.03 -20.44
N ILE A 364 -12.82 -2.03 -20.44
CA ILE A 364 -12.02 -2.40 -19.27
C ILE A 364 -10.55 -2.07 -19.58
N SER A 365 -9.91 -1.36 -18.66
CA SER A 365 -8.46 -1.12 -18.68
C SER A 365 -7.86 -1.62 -17.38
N THR A 366 -6.80 -2.42 -17.48
CA THR A 366 -6.11 -2.96 -16.30
C THR A 366 -5.01 -2.03 -15.84
N THR A 367 -5.00 -1.70 -14.56
CA THR A 367 -3.94 -0.95 -13.91
C THR A 367 -3.40 -1.74 -12.73
N SER A 368 -2.08 -1.85 -12.65
CA SER A 368 -1.40 -2.51 -11.53
C SER A 368 -0.61 -1.47 -10.75
N TYR A 369 -0.79 -1.47 -9.44
CA TYR A 369 -0.08 -0.57 -8.52
C TYR A 369 0.92 -1.39 -7.71
N VAL A 370 2.20 -1.08 -7.86
CA VAL A 370 3.26 -1.62 -6.99
C VAL A 370 3.63 -0.53 -6.02
N LEU A 371 3.29 -0.75 -4.74
CA LEU A 371 3.55 0.19 -3.66
C LEU A 371 4.72 -0.30 -2.81
N LEU A 372 5.47 0.63 -2.22
CA LEU A 372 6.67 0.30 -1.46
C LEU A 372 6.34 -0.21 -0.05
N PRO A 373 7.07 -1.22 0.44
CA PRO A 373 6.97 -1.66 1.82
C PRO A 373 7.81 -0.77 2.77
N PRO A 374 7.66 -0.90 4.11
CA PRO A 374 8.39 -0.11 5.09
C PRO A 374 9.91 -0.16 4.96
N GLU A 375 10.47 -1.29 4.52
CA GLU A 375 11.91 -1.44 4.30
C GLU A 375 12.43 -0.58 3.13
N GLN A 376 11.52 -0.07 2.30
CA GLN A 376 11.78 0.80 1.15
C GLN A 376 11.04 2.14 1.30
N TRP A 377 10.93 2.63 2.54
CA TRP A 377 10.31 3.92 2.90
C TRP A 377 8.81 4.06 2.59
N GLY A 378 8.13 2.97 2.24
CA GLY A 378 6.68 2.97 2.07
C GLY A 378 5.92 2.57 3.35
N ASN A 379 4.64 2.26 3.19
CA ASN A 379 3.77 1.86 4.30
C ASN A 379 2.84 0.70 3.92
N CYS A 380 3.20 -0.07 2.89
CA CYS A 380 2.39 -1.19 2.40
C CYS A 380 2.88 -2.52 2.95
N THR A 381 1.95 -3.43 3.25
CA THR A 381 2.26 -4.81 3.63
C THR A 381 1.51 -5.78 2.72
N SER A 382 2.13 -6.93 2.45
CA SER A 382 1.51 -8.09 1.82
C SER A 382 1.34 -9.26 2.81
N LYS A 383 1.77 -9.06 4.07
CA LYS A 383 1.68 -10.05 5.14
C LYS A 383 0.45 -9.77 5.98
N TRP A 384 -0.23 -10.84 6.39
CA TRP A 384 -1.30 -10.75 7.36
C TRP A 384 -0.76 -10.25 8.72
N PRO A 385 -1.62 -9.65 9.55
CA PRO A 385 -1.28 -9.42 10.95
C PRO A 385 -1.10 -10.75 11.70
N GLU A 386 -0.31 -10.70 12.78
CA GLU A 386 -0.09 -11.84 13.67
C GLU A 386 -1.43 -12.38 14.23
N GLY A 387 -1.59 -13.70 14.29
CA GLY A 387 -2.87 -14.35 14.67
C GLY A 387 -3.88 -14.55 13.53
N PHE A 388 -3.81 -13.79 12.44
CA PHE A 388 -4.73 -13.93 11.29
C PHE A 388 -4.20 -14.86 10.18
N HIS A 389 -2.92 -15.22 10.23
CA HIS A 389 -2.27 -16.09 9.24
C HIS A 389 -2.82 -17.52 9.22
N ILE A 390 -3.17 -18.08 10.39
CA ILE A 390 -3.62 -19.49 10.54
C ILE A 390 -5.04 -19.67 9.98
N LEU A 391 -5.82 -18.58 9.94
CA LEU A 391 -7.21 -18.56 9.48
C LEU A 391 -7.35 -18.26 7.97
N SER A 392 -6.25 -18.12 7.22
CA SER A 392 -6.30 -17.57 5.86
C SER A 392 -5.71 -18.52 4.82
N ARG A 393 -6.59 -19.10 3.99
CA ARG A 393 -6.20 -19.88 2.79
C ARG A 393 -5.89 -18.98 1.57
N GLN A 394 -6.15 -17.68 1.70
CA GLN A 394 -6.09 -16.72 0.60
C GLN A 394 -4.99 -15.66 0.78
N PRO A 395 -4.46 -15.10 -0.33
CA PRO A 395 -3.49 -14.01 -0.27
C PRO A 395 -4.09 -12.76 0.39
N TYR A 396 -3.22 -11.99 1.05
CA TYR A 396 -3.57 -10.74 1.71
C TYR A 396 -4.13 -9.72 0.71
N SER A 397 -5.16 -9.01 1.13
CA SER A 397 -5.56 -7.73 0.56
C SER A 397 -6.11 -6.84 1.68
N ALA A 398 -6.02 -5.52 1.53
CA ALA A 398 -6.56 -4.58 2.51
C ALA A 398 -8.05 -4.84 2.79
N VAL A 399 -8.85 -5.09 1.75
CA VAL A 399 -10.29 -5.36 1.84
C VAL A 399 -10.57 -6.65 2.63
N LYS A 400 -9.83 -7.74 2.33
CA LYS A 400 -9.96 -9.00 3.10
C LYS A 400 -9.51 -8.82 4.54
N CYS A 401 -8.47 -8.04 4.79
CA CYS A 401 -7.99 -7.73 6.14
C CYS A 401 -9.08 -7.08 6.98
N VAL A 402 -9.75 -6.06 6.44
CA VAL A 402 -10.85 -5.37 7.13
C VAL A 402 -12.04 -6.32 7.34
N SER A 403 -12.43 -7.07 6.31
CA SER A 403 -13.53 -8.04 6.37
C SER A 403 -13.29 -9.10 7.45
N LYS A 404 -12.10 -9.73 7.49
CA LYS A 404 -11.71 -10.68 8.53
C LYS A 404 -11.62 -10.07 9.93
N CYS A 405 -11.14 -8.83 10.05
CA CYS A 405 -11.11 -8.14 11.33
C CYS A 405 -12.53 -7.94 11.89
N LYS A 406 -13.48 -7.55 11.05
CA LYS A 406 -14.90 -7.43 11.44
C LYS A 406 -15.47 -8.79 11.83
N ALA A 407 -15.25 -9.83 11.02
CA ALA A 407 -15.73 -11.18 11.33
C ALA A 407 -15.18 -11.72 12.67
N ASN A 408 -13.88 -11.55 12.90
CA ASN A 408 -13.24 -11.97 14.15
C ASN A 408 -13.80 -11.22 15.37
N PHE A 409 -14.05 -9.91 15.24
CA PHE A 409 -14.66 -9.13 16.31
C PHE A 409 -16.04 -9.67 16.72
N PHE A 410 -16.91 -9.92 15.74
CA PHE A 410 -18.24 -10.49 16.02
C PHE A 410 -18.12 -11.87 16.67
N ASN A 411 -17.22 -12.73 16.17
CA ASN A 411 -17.04 -14.06 16.74
C ASN A 411 -16.51 -14.03 18.18
N GLU A 412 -15.49 -13.22 18.47
CA GLU A 412 -14.91 -13.11 19.81
C GLU A 412 -15.88 -12.53 20.85
N LYS A 413 -16.74 -11.59 20.45
CA LYS A 413 -17.68 -10.93 21.37
C LYS A 413 -19.01 -11.64 21.47
N CYS A 414 -19.48 -12.23 20.39
CA CYS A 414 -20.87 -12.67 20.24
C CYS A 414 -21.02 -14.11 19.76
N GLY A 415 -19.92 -14.82 19.45
CA GLY A 415 -19.91 -16.24 19.11
C GLY A 415 -20.40 -16.58 17.70
N CYS A 416 -20.60 -15.58 16.84
CA CYS A 416 -21.04 -15.72 15.45
C CYS A 416 -20.45 -14.58 14.62
N SER A 417 -20.53 -14.66 13.28
CA SER A 417 -20.20 -13.54 12.39
C SER A 417 -21.29 -13.32 11.34
N PRO A 418 -21.63 -12.06 10.99
CA PRO A 418 -22.41 -11.78 9.80
C PRO A 418 -21.73 -12.35 8.55
N PHE A 419 -22.48 -13.00 7.67
CA PHE A 419 -21.94 -13.70 6.49
C PHE A 419 -21.17 -12.74 5.55
N ILE A 420 -21.62 -11.48 5.46
CA ILE A 420 -21.03 -10.45 4.60
C ILE A 420 -19.54 -10.16 4.94
N TYR A 421 -19.15 -10.41 6.19
CA TYR A 421 -17.78 -10.29 6.68
C TYR A 421 -17.03 -11.62 6.70
N ASP A 422 -17.74 -12.73 6.91
CA ASP A 422 -17.13 -14.07 6.96
C ASP A 422 -17.19 -14.79 5.61
N THR A 423 -16.48 -14.24 4.63
CA THR A 423 -16.43 -14.76 3.25
C THR A 423 -15.81 -16.16 3.11
N GLU A 424 -15.15 -16.68 4.14
CA GLU A 424 -14.56 -18.03 4.16
C GLU A 424 -15.36 -19.01 5.05
N SER A 425 -16.51 -18.57 5.59
CA SER A 425 -17.39 -19.36 6.47
C SER A 425 -16.62 -20.02 7.63
N LEU A 426 -15.74 -19.25 8.26
CA LEU A 426 -14.90 -19.69 9.38
C LEU A 426 -15.70 -19.80 10.69
N TYR A 427 -16.78 -19.04 10.81
CA TYR A 427 -17.58 -18.88 12.02
C TYR A 427 -19.07 -19.17 11.75
N PRO A 428 -19.85 -19.51 12.78
CA PRO A 428 -21.29 -19.61 12.66
C PRO A 428 -21.91 -18.29 12.17
N MET A 429 -22.88 -18.36 11.25
CA MET A 429 -23.57 -17.19 10.74
C MET A 429 -24.44 -16.53 11.84
N CYS A 430 -24.24 -15.24 12.10
CA CYS A 430 -25.14 -14.48 12.97
C CYS A 430 -26.51 -14.27 12.32
N THR A 431 -27.57 -14.34 13.12
CA THR A 431 -28.88 -13.82 12.69
C THR A 431 -28.89 -12.29 12.66
N PRO A 432 -29.80 -11.63 11.90
CA PRO A 432 -29.97 -10.19 11.93
C PRO A 432 -30.15 -9.65 13.35
N PHE A 433 -30.98 -10.30 14.17
CA PHE A 433 -31.18 -9.94 15.57
C PHE A 433 -29.89 -10.05 16.40
N GLN A 434 -29.15 -11.16 16.27
CA GLN A 434 -27.87 -11.34 16.97
C GLN A 434 -26.85 -10.28 16.57
N THR A 435 -26.81 -9.93 15.28
CA THR A 435 -25.92 -8.90 14.73
C THR A 435 -26.20 -7.55 15.37
N ILE A 436 -27.46 -7.12 15.38
CA ILE A 436 -27.85 -5.82 15.98
C ILE A 436 -27.60 -5.80 17.48
N ARG A 437 -27.95 -6.87 18.20
CA ARG A 437 -27.67 -6.98 19.63
C ARG A 437 -26.18 -6.89 19.94
N CYS A 438 -25.35 -7.57 19.15
CA CYS A 438 -23.90 -7.54 19.30
C CYS A 438 -23.32 -6.12 19.14
N ILE A 439 -23.80 -5.39 18.14
CA ILE A 439 -23.40 -3.99 17.91
C ILE A 439 -23.88 -3.11 19.07
N ASP A 440 -25.12 -3.31 19.52
CA ASP A 440 -25.70 -2.60 20.65
C ASP A 440 -24.86 -2.77 21.93
N ASP A 441 -24.40 -4.00 22.22
CA ASP A 441 -23.71 -4.33 23.47
C ASP A 441 -22.22 -3.96 23.45
N HIS A 442 -21.55 -4.04 22.29
CA HIS A 442 -20.08 -3.96 22.21
C HIS A 442 -19.53 -2.85 21.34
N MET A 443 -20.34 -2.23 20.48
CA MET A 443 -19.91 -1.17 19.56
C MET A 443 -20.53 0.20 19.88
N LYS A 444 -21.43 0.29 20.86
CA LYS A 444 -21.88 1.57 21.40
C LYS A 444 -20.82 2.11 22.38
N LYS A 445 -20.04 3.10 21.96
CA LYS A 445 -19.35 4.01 22.90
C LYS A 445 -20.18 5.27 23.07
N THR A 446 -20.68 5.50 24.27
CA THR A 446 -21.20 6.80 24.69
C THR A 446 -20.02 7.75 24.83
N VAL A 447 -19.89 8.75 23.96
CA VAL A 447 -18.91 9.83 24.12
C VAL A 447 -19.71 11.12 24.35
N ASN A 448 -19.59 11.68 25.56
CA ASN A 448 -20.11 13.01 25.94
C ASN A 448 -21.55 13.31 25.48
N GLY A 449 -22.51 12.41 25.75
CA GLY A 449 -23.93 12.64 25.48
C GLY A 449 -24.32 12.76 23.99
N GLY A 450 -23.38 12.50 23.07
CA GLY A 450 -23.61 12.48 21.62
C GLY A 450 -23.34 11.09 21.04
N PHE A 451 -24.22 10.64 20.14
CA PHE A 451 -24.09 9.36 19.45
C PHE A 451 -22.91 9.37 18.46
N LEU A 452 -21.84 8.63 18.74
CA LEU A 452 -20.76 8.39 17.77
C LEU A 452 -20.99 7.03 17.11
N LYS A 453 -21.51 7.05 15.87
CA LYS A 453 -21.65 5.86 15.02
C LYS A 453 -20.25 5.29 14.74
N LEU A 454 -19.89 4.18 15.39
CA LEU A 454 -18.61 3.51 15.19
C LEU A 454 -18.42 2.99 13.75
N PHE A 455 -19.50 2.84 12.99
CA PHE A 455 -19.46 2.42 11.59
C PHE A 455 -19.25 3.56 10.58
N ALA A 456 -19.28 4.83 11.00
CA ALA A 456 -18.91 5.95 10.12
C ALA A 456 -17.38 6.08 9.93
N LEU A 457 -16.58 5.31 10.68
CA LEU A 457 -15.13 5.51 10.80
C LEU A 457 -14.33 5.21 9.52
N GLU A 458 -14.89 4.57 8.48
CA GLU A 458 -14.15 4.37 7.23
C GLU A 458 -14.04 5.65 6.39
N ARG A 459 -15.01 6.58 6.47
CA ARG A 459 -14.91 7.87 5.75
C ARG A 459 -14.58 9.06 6.65
N THR A 460 -15.00 9.07 7.92
CA THR A 460 -14.72 10.23 8.79
C THR A 460 -13.32 10.25 9.37
N LEU A 461 -12.63 9.13 9.64
CA LEU A 461 -11.25 9.21 10.17
C LEU A 461 -10.24 9.72 9.14
N VAL A 462 -10.47 9.43 7.86
CA VAL A 462 -9.61 9.93 6.76
C VAL A 462 -9.86 11.42 6.56
N LEU A 463 -11.12 11.86 6.59
CA LEU A 463 -11.48 13.28 6.51
C LEU A 463 -11.03 14.06 7.75
N GLU A 464 -11.16 13.52 8.96
CA GLU A 464 -10.76 14.19 10.19
C GLU A 464 -9.23 14.34 10.28
N LYS A 465 -8.46 13.34 9.82
CA LYS A 465 -7.00 13.47 9.67
C LYS A 465 -6.60 14.42 8.54
N ALA A 466 -7.32 14.45 7.42
CA ALA A 466 -7.06 15.38 6.31
C ALA A 466 -7.40 16.84 6.69
N VAL A 467 -8.47 17.06 7.47
CA VAL A 467 -8.90 18.37 7.97
C VAL A 467 -7.98 18.85 9.10
N LYS A 468 -7.59 17.98 10.05
CA LYS A 468 -6.58 18.33 11.06
C LYS A 468 -5.21 18.64 10.47
N LYS A 469 -4.81 17.97 9.37
CA LYS A 469 -3.57 18.30 8.65
C LYS A 469 -3.66 19.65 7.94
N LYS A 470 -4.79 19.97 7.28
CA LYS A 470 -5.02 21.29 6.67
C LYS A 470 -5.12 22.45 7.66
N LEU A 471 -5.55 22.20 8.90
CA LEU A 471 -5.62 23.22 9.96
C LEU A 471 -4.27 23.46 10.67
N ASN A 472 -3.35 22.49 10.62
CA ASN A 472 -2.01 22.64 11.20
C ASN A 472 -0.94 23.10 10.20
N ASP A 473 -1.18 22.95 8.89
CA ASP A 473 -0.30 23.46 7.81
C ASP A 473 -0.72 24.87 7.33
N GLY A 474 -1.58 25.55 8.10
CA GLY A 474 -2.09 26.90 7.83
C GLY A 474 -1.87 27.84 9.01
N ASP A 475 -0.60 28.14 9.29
CA ASP A 475 -0.12 29.36 9.95
C ASP A 475 1.24 29.75 9.34
#